data_AF-A0A1F6WC81-F1
#
_entry.id   AF-A0A1F6WC81-F1
#
_cell.length_a   1.000
_cell.length_b   1.000
_cell.length_c   1.000
_cell.angle_alpha   90.00
_cell.angle_beta   90.00
_cell.angle_gamma   90.00
#
_symmetry.space_group_name_H-M   'P 1'
#
loop_
_entity.id
_entity.type
_entity.pdbx_description
1 polymer ?
#
loop_
_entity_poly.entity_id
_entity_poly.type
_entity_poly.pdbx_seq_one_letter_code
_entity_poly.pdbx_strand_id
1 'polypeptide(L)'
;MTFFDKIKQKIWQFVYKFFPILQKTLLRWHLIWHQKGRQRYHVGWLASGKTLEELKKHLHEKWNFGNHFIAWVDDGQVLSWRKLANFNDQYHLRVFSDGEIRGHFEFTPEAHPIEHLEEKGEREAKEDFLKFLDDFATEEKYISNLKMDPDAYSPESEVLMEEK
;
A
#
# COMPACT_ATOMS: atom_id res chain seq x y z
N MET A 1 14.25 6.36 -14.31
CA MET A 1 13.27 7.46 -14.45
C MET A 1 13.72 8.40 -15.55
N THR A 2 12.79 8.78 -16.42
CA THR A 2 12.98 9.84 -17.40
C THR A 2 12.87 11.23 -16.75
N PHE A 3 13.26 12.27 -17.48
CA PHE A 3 13.06 13.65 -17.03
C PHE A 3 11.57 13.99 -16.80
N PHE A 4 10.69 13.47 -17.66
CA PHE A 4 9.24 13.66 -17.53
C PHE A 4 8.68 12.95 -16.29
N ASP A 5 9.20 11.76 -15.94
CA ASP A 5 8.77 11.04 -14.73
C ASP A 5 9.06 11.86 -13.46
N LYS A 6 10.24 12.50 -13.40
CA LYS A 6 10.63 13.37 -12.28
C LYS A 6 9.69 14.59 -12.16
N ILE A 7 9.23 15.16 -13.28
CA ILE A 7 8.26 16.26 -13.27
C ILE A 7 6.90 15.77 -12.77
N LYS A 8 6.40 14.63 -13.29
CA LYS A 8 5.15 14.03 -12.84
C LYS A 8 5.18 13.74 -11.34
N GLN A 9 6.27 13.17 -10.84
CA GLN A 9 6.45 12.89 -9.42
C GLN A 9 6.34 14.15 -8.55
N LYS A 10 6.97 15.26 -8.94
CA LYS A 10 6.85 16.54 -8.22
C LYS A 10 5.42 17.09 -8.21
N ILE A 11 4.69 16.93 -9.32
CA ILE A 11 3.27 17.30 -9.39
C ILE A 11 2.46 16.44 -8.42
N TRP A 12 2.71 15.12 -8.38
CA TRP A 12 2.04 14.21 -7.47
C TRP A 12 2.33 14.50 -5.99
N GLN A 13 3.57 14.84 -5.63
CA GLN A 13 3.93 15.33 -4.28
C GLN A 13 3.08 16.52 -3.84
N PHE A 14 2.73 17.41 -4.76
CA PHE A 14 1.81 18.50 -4.48
C PHE A 14 0.36 18.01 -4.37
N VAL A 15 -0.10 17.17 -5.29
CA VAL A 15 -1.46 16.61 -5.30
C VAL A 15 -1.75 15.78 -4.04
N TYR A 16 -0.79 15.00 -3.54
CA TYR A 16 -0.95 14.16 -2.33
C TYR A 16 -1.41 14.97 -1.11
N LYS A 17 -0.98 16.23 -0.99
CA LYS A 17 -1.38 17.10 0.12
C LYS A 17 -2.88 17.40 0.14
N PHE A 18 -3.51 17.40 -1.04
CA PHE A 18 -4.93 17.75 -1.21
C PHE A 18 -5.80 16.52 -1.49
N PHE A 19 -5.20 15.40 -1.89
CA PHE A 19 -5.91 14.21 -2.33
C PHE A 19 -6.89 13.65 -1.29
N PRO A 20 -6.60 13.59 0.03
CA PRO A 20 -7.57 13.11 1.01
C PRO A 20 -8.85 13.94 1.07
N ILE A 21 -8.75 15.25 0.85
CA ILE A 21 -9.91 16.16 0.81
C ILE A 21 -10.72 15.91 -0.47
N LEU A 22 -10.02 15.77 -1.60
CA LEU A 22 -10.64 15.48 -2.90
C LEU A 22 -11.37 14.14 -2.88
N GLN A 23 -10.71 13.07 -2.43
CA GLN A 23 -11.28 11.72 -2.34
C GLN A 23 -12.54 11.69 -1.48
N LYS A 24 -12.51 12.31 -0.29
CA LYS A 24 -13.69 12.44 0.59
C LYS A 24 -14.84 13.18 -0.10
N THR A 25 -14.53 14.23 -0.85
CA THR A 25 -15.53 15.04 -1.56
C THR A 25 -16.17 14.24 -2.70
N LEU A 26 -15.36 13.56 -3.51
CA LEU A 26 -15.83 12.73 -4.62
C LEU A 26 -16.67 11.53 -4.14
N LEU A 27 -16.27 10.88 -3.04
CA LEU A 27 -17.05 9.83 -2.37
C LEU A 27 -18.40 10.36 -1.88
N ARG A 28 -18.40 11.53 -1.21
CA ARG A 28 -19.64 12.17 -0.72
C ARG A 28 -20.60 12.52 -1.86
N TRP A 29 -20.06 12.90 -3.01
CA TRP A 29 -20.84 13.19 -4.21
C TRP A 29 -21.22 11.95 -5.02
N HIS A 30 -20.85 10.74 -4.57
CA HIS A 30 -21.08 9.47 -5.26
C HIS A 30 -20.52 9.45 -6.70
N LEU A 31 -19.51 10.28 -6.99
CA LEU A 31 -18.83 10.31 -8.27
C LEU A 31 -17.82 9.17 -8.40
N ILE A 32 -17.35 8.63 -7.27
CA ILE A 32 -16.51 7.45 -7.18
C ILE A 32 -17.10 6.49 -6.15
N TRP A 33 -16.97 5.19 -6.38
CA TRP A 33 -17.49 4.12 -5.52
C TRP A 33 -16.39 3.09 -5.26
N HIS A 34 -16.26 2.63 -4.02
CA HIS A 34 -15.38 1.50 -3.65
C HIS A 34 -16.20 0.37 -3.05
N GLN A 35 -15.96 -0.87 -3.48
CA GLN A 35 -16.55 -2.03 -2.81
C GLN A 35 -15.85 -2.25 -1.47
N LYS A 36 -16.62 -2.32 -0.39
CA LYS A 36 -16.13 -2.42 1.00
C LYS A 36 -15.56 -3.81 1.37
N GLY A 37 -14.97 -4.52 0.42
CA GLY A 37 -14.37 -5.83 0.63
C GLY A 37 -12.86 -5.74 0.80
N ARG A 38 -12.24 -6.84 1.25
CA ARG A 38 -10.79 -7.01 1.19
C ARG A 38 -10.38 -7.40 -0.24
N GLN A 39 -9.36 -6.77 -0.81
CA GLN A 39 -8.80 -7.14 -2.13
C GLN A 39 -8.47 -8.63 -2.24
N ARG A 40 -8.65 -9.27 -3.40
CA ARG A 40 -8.65 -10.75 -3.55
C ARG A 40 -7.31 -11.48 -3.30
N TYR A 41 -6.18 -10.77 -3.26
CA TYR A 41 -4.85 -11.39 -3.28
C TYR A 41 -4.32 -11.71 -1.88
N HIS A 42 -4.74 -12.86 -1.35
CA HIS A 42 -4.27 -13.35 -0.06
C HIS A 42 -2.80 -13.78 -0.12
N VAL A 43 -1.99 -13.31 0.83
CA VAL A 43 -0.58 -13.69 0.97
C VAL A 43 -0.39 -14.67 2.13
N GLY A 44 -0.97 -14.35 3.28
CA GLY A 44 -0.83 -15.16 4.50
C GLY A 44 -1.34 -14.42 5.73
N TRP A 45 -0.80 -14.78 6.89
CA TRP A 45 -1.11 -14.18 8.19
C TRP A 45 0.16 -13.73 8.88
N LEU A 46 0.06 -12.67 9.69
CA LEU A 46 1.16 -12.22 10.54
C LEU A 46 1.54 -13.34 11.52
N ALA A 47 2.83 -13.67 11.58
CA ALA A 47 3.32 -14.72 12.45
C ALA A 47 3.11 -14.40 13.94
N SER A 48 2.87 -15.45 14.72
CA SER A 48 2.65 -15.34 16.17
C SER A 48 3.83 -14.65 16.86
N GLY A 49 3.52 -13.70 17.75
CA GLY A 49 4.52 -12.94 18.48
C GLY A 49 5.18 -11.79 17.70
N LYS A 50 4.90 -11.63 16.41
CA LYS A 50 5.32 -10.46 15.63
C LYS A 50 4.34 -9.31 15.82
N THR A 51 4.87 -8.09 15.83
CA THR A 51 4.08 -6.86 15.93
C THR A 51 4.03 -6.11 14.60
N LEU A 52 3.05 -5.20 14.46
CA LEU A 52 2.95 -4.34 13.28
C LEU A 52 4.16 -3.39 13.16
N GLU A 53 4.70 -2.94 14.29
CA GLU A 53 5.88 -2.06 14.34
C GLU A 53 7.14 -2.77 13.84
N GLU A 54 7.38 -4.01 14.30
CA GLU A 54 8.50 -4.83 13.81
C GLU A 54 8.37 -5.13 12.32
N LEU A 55 7.14 -5.43 11.85
CA LEU A 55 6.89 -5.67 10.42
C LEU A 55 7.20 -4.43 9.59
N LYS A 56 6.70 -3.25 10.01
CA LYS A 56 6.98 -1.98 9.34
C LYS A 56 8.49 -1.74 9.27
N LYS A 57 9.18 -1.88 10.40
CA LYS A 57 10.63 -1.70 10.46
C LYS A 57 11.36 -2.61 9.48
N HIS A 58 11.03 -3.91 9.47
CA HIS A 58 11.65 -4.89 8.55
C HIS A 58 11.39 -4.55 7.09
N LEU A 59 10.14 -4.25 6.72
CA LEU A 59 9.76 -3.92 5.34
C LEU A 59 10.41 -2.62 4.86
N HIS A 60 10.50 -1.62 5.72
CA HIS A 60 11.16 -0.36 5.39
C HIS A 60 12.67 -0.56 5.22
N GLU A 61 13.34 -1.07 6.25
CA GLU A 61 14.80 -1.17 6.28
C GLU A 61 15.37 -2.12 5.22
N LYS A 62 14.69 -3.25 4.94
CA LYS A 62 15.20 -4.26 4.00
C LYS A 62 14.70 -4.06 2.58
N TRP A 63 13.50 -3.52 2.40
CA TRP A 63 12.79 -3.56 1.12
C TRP A 63 12.28 -2.20 0.64
N ASN A 64 12.49 -1.14 1.42
CA ASN A 64 12.09 0.23 1.10
C ASN A 64 10.57 0.33 0.82
N PHE A 65 9.76 -0.35 1.62
CA PHE A 65 8.33 -0.07 1.66
C PHE A 65 8.06 1.20 2.47
N GLY A 66 7.05 1.96 2.06
CA GLY A 66 6.57 3.15 2.77
C GLY A 66 5.08 3.41 2.52
N ASN A 67 4.54 4.46 3.15
CA ASN A 67 3.14 4.85 2.96
C ASN A 67 2.97 5.71 1.69
N HIS A 68 1.92 5.43 0.92
CA HIS A 68 1.48 6.29 -0.19
C HIS A 68 -0.04 6.46 -0.14
N PHE A 69 -0.54 7.69 -0.33
CA PHE A 69 -1.89 8.11 0.12
C PHE A 69 -3.01 7.99 -0.91
N ILE A 70 -2.69 7.67 -2.16
CA ILE A 70 -3.73 7.44 -3.18
C ILE A 70 -4.06 5.96 -3.16
N ALA A 71 -4.97 5.53 -2.28
CA ALA A 71 -5.50 4.17 -2.27
C ALA A 71 -6.92 4.17 -1.71
N TRP A 72 -7.65 3.09 -1.99
CA TRP A 72 -8.82 2.76 -1.21
C TRP A 72 -8.42 2.24 0.18
N VAL A 73 -9.24 2.54 1.19
CA VAL A 73 -9.09 1.97 2.54
C VAL A 73 -10.10 0.84 2.67
N ASP A 74 -9.61 -0.38 2.87
CA ASP A 74 -10.46 -1.54 3.06
C ASP A 74 -10.89 -1.67 4.53
N ASP A 75 -12.02 -2.36 4.76
CA ASP A 75 -12.53 -2.56 6.12
C ASP A 75 -11.57 -3.42 6.96
N GLY A 76 -11.30 -2.97 8.18
CA GLY A 76 -10.34 -3.58 9.09
C GLY A 76 -8.86 -3.44 8.66
N GLN A 77 -8.53 -2.68 7.61
CA GLN A 77 -7.14 -2.41 7.25
C GLN A 77 -6.45 -1.63 8.38
N VAL A 78 -5.25 -2.07 8.79
CA VAL A 78 -4.41 -1.40 9.80
C VAL A 78 -3.07 -0.92 9.26
N LEU A 79 -2.67 -1.40 8.09
CA LEU A 79 -1.47 -0.98 7.35
C LEU A 79 -1.72 -1.08 5.84
N SER A 80 -1.22 -0.11 5.06
CA SER A 80 -1.24 -0.13 3.60
C SER A 80 0.04 0.48 3.05
N TRP A 81 0.99 -0.37 2.69
CA TRP A 81 2.35 0.01 2.33
C TRP A 81 2.68 -0.35 0.89
N ARG A 82 3.57 0.44 0.29
CA ARG A 82 3.94 0.28 -1.11
C ARG A 82 5.43 0.22 -1.29
N LYS A 83 5.86 -0.57 -2.26
CA LYS A 83 7.24 -0.62 -2.75
C LYS A 83 7.24 -0.43 -4.24
N LEU A 84 7.94 0.60 -4.73
CA LEU A 84 8.14 0.79 -6.16
C LEU A 84 9.00 -0.35 -6.73
N ALA A 85 8.53 -0.94 -7.82
CA ALA A 85 9.35 -1.78 -8.68
C ALA A 85 10.04 -0.90 -9.74
N ASN A 86 9.30 0.08 -10.25
CA ASN A 86 9.79 1.16 -11.10
C ASN A 86 8.79 2.34 -11.01
N PHE A 87 8.88 3.33 -11.92
CA PHE A 87 7.97 4.48 -11.89
C PHE A 87 6.53 4.12 -12.27
N ASN A 88 6.31 3.10 -13.10
CA ASN A 88 5.00 2.67 -13.57
C ASN A 88 4.39 1.59 -12.68
N ASP A 89 5.22 0.80 -11.99
CA ASP A 89 4.76 -0.38 -11.27
C ASP A 89 5.20 -0.40 -9.81
N GLN A 90 4.35 -0.99 -8.97
CA GLN A 90 4.57 -1.12 -7.53
C GLN A 90 3.98 -2.40 -6.96
N TYR A 91 4.51 -2.80 -5.81
CA TYR A 91 3.90 -3.79 -4.92
C TYR A 91 3.08 -3.05 -3.87
N HIS A 92 1.84 -3.46 -3.66
CA HIS A 92 0.96 -2.94 -2.62
C HIS A 92 0.68 -4.03 -1.60
N LEU A 93 1.08 -3.78 -0.36
CA LEU A 93 0.86 -4.65 0.79
C LEU A 93 -0.21 -4.04 1.70
N ARG A 94 -1.13 -4.88 2.18
CA ARG A 94 -2.10 -4.50 3.21
C ARG A 94 -2.07 -5.51 4.35
N VAL A 95 -2.20 -5.00 5.57
CA VAL A 95 -2.37 -5.82 6.78
C VAL A 95 -3.69 -5.42 7.43
N PHE A 96 -4.43 -6.42 7.88
CA PHE A 96 -5.73 -6.26 8.53
C PHE A 96 -5.65 -6.48 10.04
N SER A 97 -6.63 -5.97 10.77
CA SER A 97 -6.66 -5.99 12.23
C SER A 97 -6.61 -7.41 12.82
N ASP A 98 -7.09 -8.39 12.06
CA ASP A 98 -7.05 -9.81 12.40
C ASP A 98 -5.70 -10.47 12.08
N GLY A 99 -4.73 -9.74 11.55
CA GLY A 99 -3.43 -10.25 11.13
C GLY A 99 -3.39 -10.80 9.71
N GLU A 100 -4.50 -10.76 8.95
CA GLU A 100 -4.44 -11.16 7.54
C GLU A 100 -3.53 -10.21 6.76
N ILE A 101 -2.68 -10.80 5.91
CA ILE A 101 -1.81 -10.07 5.00
C ILE A 101 -2.29 -10.34 3.57
N ARG A 102 -2.52 -9.27 2.83
CA ARG A 102 -2.86 -9.31 1.40
C ARG A 102 -1.89 -8.44 0.63
N GLY A 103 -1.67 -8.77 -0.62
CA GLY A 103 -0.83 -7.95 -1.47
C GLY A 103 -0.83 -8.37 -2.92
N HIS A 104 -0.66 -7.37 -3.76
CA HIS A 104 -0.65 -7.51 -5.22
C HIS A 104 0.35 -6.56 -5.86
N PHE A 105 0.63 -6.82 -7.11
CA PHE A 105 1.41 -5.92 -7.96
C PHE A 105 0.45 -5.12 -8.82
N GLU A 106 0.68 -3.83 -8.97
CA GLU A 106 -0.21 -2.89 -9.66
C GLU A 106 0.56 -1.76 -10.31
N PHE A 107 -0.13 -0.96 -11.12
CA PHE A 107 0.41 0.30 -11.57
C PHE A 107 0.50 1.32 -10.43
N THR A 108 1.46 2.24 -10.55
CA THR A 108 1.54 3.41 -9.68
C THR A 108 0.43 4.40 -10.02
N PRO A 109 -0.18 5.06 -9.02
CA PRO A 109 -1.11 6.15 -9.28
C PRO A 109 -0.42 7.31 -10.02
N GLU A 110 0.90 7.47 -9.89
CA GLU A 110 1.64 8.57 -10.51
C GLU A 110 1.78 8.44 -12.03
N ALA A 111 1.94 7.21 -12.51
CA ALA A 111 2.03 6.93 -13.94
C ALA A 111 0.65 6.70 -14.56
N HIS A 112 -0.26 6.04 -13.83
CA HIS A 112 -1.52 5.53 -14.34
C HIS A 112 -2.68 5.76 -13.35
N PRO A 113 -3.06 7.03 -13.06
CA PRO A 113 -4.02 7.34 -12.00
C PRO A 113 -5.42 6.79 -12.22
N ILE A 114 -5.89 6.75 -13.48
CA ILE A 114 -7.23 6.26 -13.82
C ILE A 114 -7.25 4.75 -13.70
N GLU A 115 -6.27 4.07 -14.30
CA GLU A 115 -6.14 2.63 -14.27
C GLU A 115 -5.94 2.11 -12.84
N HIS A 116 -5.15 2.82 -12.02
CA HIS A 116 -4.97 2.50 -10.61
C HIS A 116 -6.29 2.57 -9.82
N LEU A 117 -7.11 3.60 -10.03
CA LEU A 117 -8.41 3.73 -9.38
C LEU A 117 -9.43 2.67 -9.83
N GLU A 118 -9.30 2.20 -11.07
CA GLU A 118 -10.11 1.13 -11.65
C GLU A 118 -9.53 -0.28 -11.39
N GLU A 119 -8.49 -0.41 -10.56
CA GLU A 119 -7.83 -1.68 -10.22
C GLU A 119 -7.31 -2.44 -11.47
N LYS A 120 -7.02 -1.71 -12.56
CA LYS A 120 -6.47 -2.27 -13.80
C LYS A 120 -4.98 -2.54 -13.64
N GLY A 121 -4.55 -3.72 -14.10
CA GLY A 121 -3.15 -4.13 -14.02
C GLY A 121 -2.78 -4.83 -12.71
N GLU A 122 -3.72 -5.00 -11.78
CA GLU A 122 -3.49 -5.82 -10.60
C GLU A 122 -3.20 -7.28 -10.97
N ARG A 123 -2.13 -7.84 -10.39
CA ARG A 123 -1.77 -9.25 -10.55
C ARG A 123 -1.26 -9.84 -9.24
N GLU A 124 -1.42 -11.15 -9.12
CA GLU A 124 -0.88 -11.91 -8.00
C GLU A 124 0.65 -11.83 -7.98
N ALA A 125 1.20 -11.65 -6.78
CA ALA A 125 2.65 -11.60 -6.53
C ALA A 125 3.02 -12.25 -5.19
N LYS A 126 2.26 -13.28 -4.77
CA LYS A 126 2.41 -13.95 -3.46
C LYS A 126 3.86 -14.36 -3.18
N GLU A 127 4.55 -14.96 -4.16
CA GLU A 127 5.94 -15.40 -3.99
C GLU A 127 6.91 -14.26 -3.67
N ASP A 128 6.73 -13.09 -4.29
CA ASP A 128 7.55 -11.92 -4.00
C ASP A 128 7.23 -11.38 -2.60
N PHE A 129 5.96 -11.33 -2.22
CA PHE A 129 5.58 -10.93 -0.87
C PHE A 129 6.11 -11.88 0.20
N LEU A 130 6.10 -13.19 -0.02
CA LEU A 130 6.70 -14.12 0.93
C LEU A 130 8.22 -13.88 1.10
N LYS A 131 8.93 -13.50 0.04
CA LYS A 131 10.34 -13.07 0.16
C LYS A 131 10.49 -11.77 0.95
N PHE A 132 9.59 -10.80 0.73
CA PHE A 132 9.62 -9.53 1.45
C PHE A 132 9.30 -9.70 2.94
N LEU A 133 8.32 -10.54 3.25
CA LEU A 133 7.82 -10.76 4.60
C LEU A 133 8.72 -11.70 5.40
N ASP A 134 9.42 -12.64 4.75
CA ASP A 134 10.33 -13.57 5.43
C ASP A 134 9.59 -14.31 6.57
N ASP A 135 10.15 -14.32 7.78
CA ASP A 135 9.57 -14.97 8.96
C ASP A 135 8.37 -14.21 9.58
N PHE A 136 7.94 -13.09 8.99
CA PHE A 136 6.76 -12.36 9.45
C PHE A 136 5.45 -12.90 8.91
N ALA A 137 5.47 -13.73 7.86
CA ALA A 137 4.27 -14.30 7.28
C ALA A 137 4.23 -15.81 7.45
N THR A 138 3.04 -16.33 7.71
CA THR A 138 2.76 -17.77 7.73
C THR A 138 1.53 -18.06 6.87
N GLU A 139 1.42 -19.31 6.38
CA GLU A 139 0.19 -19.75 5.71
C GLU A 139 -0.91 -20.11 6.71
N GLU A 140 -0.53 -20.48 7.93
CA GLU A 140 -1.48 -20.85 8.98
C GLU A 140 -2.18 -19.62 9.54
N LYS A 141 -3.51 -19.69 9.58
CA LYS A 141 -4.32 -18.60 10.11
C LYS A 141 -4.01 -18.34 11.58
N TYR A 142 -3.44 -17.17 11.85
CA TYR A 142 -3.21 -16.66 13.20
C TYR A 142 -3.96 -15.35 13.41
N ILE A 143 -5.00 -15.38 14.25
CA ILE A 143 -5.80 -14.19 14.55
C ILE A 143 -5.05 -13.28 15.51
N SER A 144 -4.63 -12.14 15.00
CA SER A 144 -4.09 -11.04 15.79
C SER A 144 -5.19 -10.04 16.16
N ASN A 145 -4.89 -9.10 17.08
CA ASN A 145 -5.75 -7.95 17.39
C ASN A 145 -4.95 -6.67 17.18
N LEU A 146 -4.50 -6.46 15.94
CA LEU A 146 -3.66 -5.35 15.57
C LEU A 146 -4.46 -4.05 15.62
N LYS A 147 -3.81 -3.00 16.13
CA LYS A 147 -4.35 -1.64 16.13
C LYS A 147 -3.92 -0.93 14.86
N MET A 148 -4.77 -0.02 14.39
CA MET A 148 -4.43 0.90 13.31
C MET A 148 -3.12 1.63 13.64
N ASP A 149 -2.21 1.67 12.67
CA ASP A 149 -1.02 2.50 12.76
C ASP A 149 -1.44 3.98 12.85
N PRO A 150 -1.08 4.72 13.92
CA PRO A 150 -1.46 6.13 14.07
C PRO A 150 -0.95 6.99 12.90
N ASP A 151 0.14 6.56 12.25
CA ASP A 151 0.77 7.27 11.14
C ASP A 151 0.39 6.69 9.77
N ALA A 152 -0.62 5.80 9.70
CA ALA A 152 -1.10 5.19 8.46
C ALA A 152 -1.46 6.21 7.36
N TYR A 153 -1.78 7.45 7.76
CA TYR A 153 -2.20 8.54 6.88
C TYR A 153 -1.24 9.74 6.87
N SER A 154 -0.04 9.62 7.43
CA SER A 154 0.92 10.73 7.49
C SER A 154 1.65 10.94 6.15
N PRO A 155 1.40 12.05 5.42
CA PRO A 155 1.97 12.31 4.08
C PRO A 155 3.51 12.41 4.05
N GLU A 156 4.14 12.55 5.21
CA GLU A 156 5.59 12.64 5.38
C GLU A 156 6.25 11.26 5.51
N SER A 157 5.46 10.20 5.70
CA SER A 157 5.91 8.82 5.82
C SER A 157 6.30 8.25 4.45
N GLU A 158 7.43 8.74 3.94
CA GLU A 158 8.35 8.05 3.02
C GLU A 158 7.95 8.01 1.55
N VAL A 159 8.02 9.19 0.91
CA VAL A 159 8.43 9.28 -0.49
C VAL A 159 9.94 9.02 -0.58
N LEU A 160 10.36 7.78 -0.36
CA LEU A 160 11.77 7.39 -0.55
C LEU A 160 11.97 6.86 -1.97
N MET A 161 12.34 7.77 -2.87
CA MET A 161 13.11 7.40 -4.03
C MET A 161 14.53 7.87 -3.81
N GLU A 162 15.47 6.91 -3.74
CA GLU A 162 16.91 7.19 -3.67
C GLU A 162 17.29 8.33 -4.62
N GLU A 163 17.86 9.39 -4.05
CA GLU A 163 18.70 10.29 -4.83
C GLU A 163 19.93 9.48 -5.27
N LYS A 164 19.95 9.09 -6.56
CA LYS A 164 21.20 8.83 -7.27
C LYS A 164 21.62 10.07 -8.03
#